data_AF-A0A958P9F8-F1
#
_entry.id   AF-A0A958P9F8-F1
#
_cell.length_a   1.000
_cell.length_b   1.000
_cell.length_c   1.000
_cell.angle_alpha   90.00
_cell.angle_beta   90.00
_cell.angle_gamma   90.00
#
_symmetry.space_group_name_H-M   'P 1'
#
loop_
_entity.id
_entity.type
_entity.pdbx_description
1 polymer ?
#
loop_
_entity_poly.entity_id
_entity_poly.type
_entity_poly.pdbx_seq_one_letter_code
_entity_poly.pdbx_strand_id
1 'polypeptide(L)'
;QRITTRQTYKNLFELHSIGESKRPQLMKSALEERGIPVIHSNSQARLSRYHTPSPEERSFQIFVVDEYDRRSKAFPIEESTEIFKKYEEIRRIDRLYVPREDFSMAERILIDQKL
;
A
#
# COMPACT_ATOMS: atom_id res chain seq x y z
N GLN A 1 -23.07 -9.63 -10.56
CA GLN A 1 -23.51 -9.12 -11.88
C GLN A 1 -22.74 -7.89 -12.40
N ARG A 2 -22.28 -6.95 -11.56
CA ARG A 2 -21.58 -5.71 -11.99
C ARG A 2 -20.34 -5.90 -12.90
N ILE A 3 -19.59 -7.00 -12.73
CA ILE A 3 -18.42 -7.32 -13.56
C ILE A 3 -18.84 -7.62 -15.00
N THR A 4 -19.85 -8.47 -15.17
CA THR A 4 -20.39 -8.87 -16.48
C THR A 4 -21.01 -7.70 -17.23
N THR A 5 -21.63 -6.76 -16.50
CA THR A 5 -22.28 -5.57 -17.09
C THR A 5 -21.35 -4.35 -17.24
N ARG A 6 -20.04 -4.49 -16.93
CA ARG A 6 -19.08 -3.37 -16.91
C ARG A 6 -19.51 -2.17 -16.05
N GLN A 7 -20.35 -2.41 -15.04
CA GLN A 7 -20.75 -1.45 -14.02
C GLN A 7 -19.92 -1.64 -12.75
N THR A 8 -18.60 -1.81 -12.94
CA THR A 8 -17.65 -1.96 -11.84
C THR A 8 -17.58 -0.68 -11.02
N TYR A 9 -17.20 -0.83 -9.76
CA TYR A 9 -16.88 0.31 -8.92
C TYR A 9 -15.71 1.07 -9.54
N LYS A 10 -15.73 2.39 -9.41
CA LYS A 10 -14.67 3.30 -9.86
C LYS A 10 -13.81 3.74 -8.70
N ASN A 11 -12.51 3.85 -8.92
CA ASN A 11 -11.58 4.43 -7.95
C ASN A 11 -11.89 5.92 -7.82
N LEU A 12 -12.35 6.31 -6.62
CA LEU A 12 -12.64 7.69 -6.24
C LEU A 12 -11.40 8.40 -5.67
N PHE A 13 -10.61 7.67 -4.89
CA PHE A 13 -9.48 8.24 -4.17
C PHE A 13 -8.37 7.21 -3.99
N GLU A 14 -7.14 7.67 -4.13
CA GLU A 14 -5.93 6.89 -3.88
C GLU A 14 -4.97 7.71 -3.01
N LEU A 15 -4.54 7.14 -1.88
CA LEU A 15 -3.60 7.76 -0.94
C LEU A 15 -2.39 6.85 -0.76
N HIS A 16 -1.21 7.44 -0.93
CA HIS A 16 0.07 6.79 -0.63
C HIS A 16 0.54 7.33 0.71
N SER A 17 0.63 6.47 1.72
CA SER A 17 1.12 6.85 3.05
C SER A 17 2.31 5.99 3.46
N ILE A 18 3.20 6.61 4.23
CA ILE A 18 4.24 5.89 4.97
C ILE A 18 3.62 5.64 6.35
N GLY A 19 3.11 4.42 6.58
CA GLY A 19 2.39 4.05 7.80
C GLY A 19 0.85 4.21 7.74
N GLU A 20 0.21 4.07 8.91
CA GLU A 20 -1.26 4.13 9.03
C GLU A 20 -1.80 5.55 8.90
N SER A 21 -2.83 5.70 8.05
CA SER A 21 -3.57 6.95 7.90
C SER A 21 -5.03 6.74 8.30
N LYS A 22 -5.58 7.67 9.08
CA LYS A 22 -7.01 7.68 9.45
C LYS A 22 -7.90 8.26 8.35
N ARG A 23 -7.30 8.98 7.38
CA ARG A 23 -8.02 9.72 6.35
C ARG A 23 -8.91 8.83 5.47
N PRO A 24 -8.46 7.66 4.95
CA PRO A 24 -9.32 6.76 4.18
C PRO A 24 -10.54 6.30 4.97
N GLN A 25 -10.38 6.08 6.28
CA GLN A 25 -11.48 5.65 7.15
C GLN A 25 -12.51 6.76 7.35
N LEU A 26 -12.06 8.01 7.55
CA LEU A 26 -12.93 9.19 7.66
C LEU A 26 -13.74 9.40 6.37
N MET A 27 -13.07 9.33 5.23
CA MET A 27 -13.70 9.45 3.91
C MET A 27 -14.73 8.35 3.67
N LYS A 28 -14.39 7.10 4.04
CA LYS A 28 -15.31 5.96 3.97
C LYS A 28 -16.56 6.23 4.80
N SER A 29 -16.41 6.60 6.08
CA SER A 29 -17.54 6.88 6.96
C SER A 29 -18.43 8.00 6.44
N ALA A 30 -17.84 9.11 5.96
CA ALA A 30 -18.60 10.24 5.43
C ALA A 30 -19.43 9.91 4.18
N LEU A 31 -18.98 8.94 3.37
CA LEU A 31 -19.70 8.46 2.19
C LEU A 31 -20.78 7.45 2.57
N GLU A 32 -20.49 6.51 3.48
CA GLU A 32 -21.44 5.50 3.96
C GLU A 32 -22.60 6.13 4.74
N GLU A 33 -22.35 7.17 5.54
CA GLU A 33 -23.40 7.95 6.23
C GLU A 33 -24.43 8.58 5.28
N ARG A 34 -24.03 8.83 4.03
CA ARG A 34 -24.90 9.36 2.97
C ARG A 34 -25.49 8.28 2.07
N GLY A 35 -25.33 7.01 2.45
CA GLY A 35 -25.86 5.86 1.73
C GLY A 35 -25.05 5.45 0.49
N ILE A 36 -23.84 5.99 0.30
CA ILE A 36 -22.97 5.61 -0.82
C ILE A 36 -22.12 4.41 -0.37
N PRO A 37 -22.27 3.23 -0.98
CA PRO A 37 -21.47 2.07 -0.61
C PRO A 37 -20.01 2.25 -1.05
N VAL A 38 -19.06 1.97 -0.17
CA VAL A 38 -17.63 2.14 -0.43
C VAL A 38 -16.89 0.82 -0.28
N ILE A 39 -16.08 0.48 -1.27
CA ILE A 39 -15.07 -0.57 -1.15
C ILE A 39 -13.75 0.09 -0.80
N HIS A 40 -13.29 -0.11 0.43
CA HIS A 40 -11.94 0.28 0.85
C HIS A 40 -10.99 -0.89 0.62
N SER A 41 -10.00 -0.67 -0.24
CA SER A 41 -8.90 -1.59 -0.49
C SER A 41 -7.61 -0.97 0.00
N ASN A 42 -6.77 -1.75 0.66
CA ASN A 42 -5.41 -1.35 0.97
C ASN A 42 -4.43 -2.36 0.39
N SER A 43 -3.29 -1.88 -0.07
CA SER A 43 -2.15 -2.71 -0.44
C SER A 43 -0.93 -2.22 0.32
N GLN A 44 -0.35 -3.10 1.12
CA GLN A 44 0.98 -2.90 1.69
C GLN A 44 1.98 -3.51 0.72
N ALA A 45 2.75 -2.67 0.05
CA ALA A 45 3.83 -3.17 -0.79
C ALA A 45 4.99 -3.57 0.13
N ARG A 46 5.26 -4.87 0.27
CA ARG A 46 6.59 -5.34 0.68
C ARG A 46 7.54 -4.99 -0.46
N LEU A 47 8.47 -4.08 -0.20
CA LEU A 47 9.30 -3.46 -1.24
C LEU A 47 10.36 -4.39 -1.82
N SER A 48 10.68 -5.52 -1.16
CA SER A 48 11.55 -6.53 -1.77
C SER A 48 11.12 -7.95 -1.38
N ARG A 49 11.33 -8.90 -2.30
CA ARG A 49 11.17 -10.35 -2.04
C ARG A 49 12.22 -10.89 -1.05
N TYR A 50 13.22 -10.08 -0.71
CA TYR A 50 14.33 -10.44 0.17
C TYR A 50 14.13 -9.86 1.58
N HIS A 51 13.26 -8.87 1.73
CA HIS A 51 13.06 -8.17 2.99
C HIS A 51 11.96 -8.84 3.81
N THR A 52 12.32 -9.25 5.03
CA THR A 52 11.51 -10.05 5.99
C THR A 52 11.11 -11.45 5.52
N PRO A 53 12.00 -12.44 5.70
CA PRO A 53 11.63 -13.82 5.53
C PRO A 53 10.66 -14.22 6.65
N SER A 54 9.57 -14.91 6.31
CA SER A 54 8.95 -15.82 7.28
C SER A 54 10.01 -16.80 7.82
N PRO A 55 9.81 -17.47 8.97
CA PRO A 55 10.76 -18.45 9.46
C PRO A 55 11.16 -19.50 8.42
N GLU A 56 10.25 -19.86 7.51
CA GLU A 56 10.52 -20.78 6.39
C GLU A 56 11.42 -20.16 5.29
N GLU A 57 11.28 -18.85 5.02
CA GLU A 57 12.02 -18.13 3.98
C GLU A 57 13.45 -17.73 4.40
N ARG A 58 13.80 -17.83 5.69
CA ARG A 58 15.17 -17.54 6.19
C ARG A 58 16.24 -18.43 5.55
N SER A 59 15.83 -19.55 4.97
CA SER A 59 16.68 -20.48 4.22
C SER A 59 17.26 -19.89 2.91
N PHE A 60 16.72 -18.77 2.42
CA PHE A 60 17.14 -18.12 1.16
C PHE A 60 17.90 -16.80 1.34
N GLN A 61 18.41 -16.52 2.55
CA GLN A 61 19.12 -15.28 2.81
C GLN A 61 20.44 -15.19 2.02
N ILE A 62 20.62 -14.10 1.27
CA ILE A 62 21.83 -13.83 0.49
C ILE A 62 22.84 -13.10 1.37
N PHE A 63 24.06 -13.64 1.44
CA PHE A 63 25.19 -13.01 2.11
C PHE A 63 26.17 -12.45 1.08
N VAL A 64 26.70 -11.27 1.38
CA VAL A 64 27.68 -10.55 0.58
C VAL A 64 29.03 -10.59 1.29
N VAL A 65 30.10 -10.75 0.53
CA VAL A 65 31.49 -10.73 1.01
C VAL A 65 32.19 -9.56 0.31
N ASP A 66 32.97 -8.79 1.07
CA ASP A 66 33.81 -7.73 0.50
C ASP A 66 34.98 -8.34 -0.27
N GLU A 67 35.11 -8.01 -1.55
CA GLU A 67 36.20 -8.47 -2.40
C GLU A 67 37.56 -7.86 -1.97
N TYR A 68 37.55 -6.65 -1.42
CA TYR A 68 38.72 -5.91 -0.98
C TYR A 68 39.15 -6.29 0.45
N ASP A 69 38.23 -6.72 1.30
CA ASP A 69 38.52 -7.28 2.63
C ASP A 69 38.10 -8.75 2.73
N ARG A 70 38.96 -9.65 2.26
CA ARG A 70 38.75 -11.10 2.31
C ARG A 70 38.72 -11.69 3.74
N ARG A 71 39.07 -10.91 4.77
CA ARG A 71 38.99 -11.34 6.18
C ARG A 71 37.70 -10.89 6.83
N SER A 72 36.94 -9.99 6.20
CA SER A 72 35.62 -9.60 6.65
C SER A 72 34.68 -10.81 6.70
N LYS A 73 33.75 -10.76 7.64
CA LYS A 73 32.67 -11.74 7.72
C LYS A 73 31.62 -11.39 6.68
N ALA A 74 31.04 -12.42 6.07
CA ALA A 74 29.90 -12.24 5.20
C ALA A 74 28.74 -11.58 5.98
N PHE A 75 28.04 -10.64 5.34
CA PHE A 75 26.92 -9.91 5.93
C PHE A 75 25.70 -9.96 5.01
N PRO A 76 24.47 -9.80 5.53
CA PRO A 76 23.25 -9.84 4.73
C PRO A 76 23.23 -8.77 3.63
N ILE A 77 22.64 -9.10 2.47
CA ILE A 77 22.53 -8.14 1.35
C ILE A 77 21.80 -6.85 1.74
N GLU A 78 20.88 -6.91 2.71
CA GLU A 78 20.15 -5.74 3.22
C GLU A 78 21.07 -4.70 3.87
N GLU A 79 22.23 -5.13 4.39
CA GLU A 79 23.23 -4.27 5.02
C GLU A 79 24.22 -3.69 4.00
N SER A 80 24.25 -4.19 2.77
CA SER A 80 25.22 -3.79 1.73
C SER A 80 25.03 -2.37 1.21
N THR A 81 23.81 -1.84 1.26
CA THR A 81 23.46 -0.56 0.66
C THR A 81 22.36 0.15 1.43
N GLU A 82 22.38 1.49 1.44
CA GLU A 82 21.32 2.30 2.05
C GLU A 82 19.96 2.15 1.37
N ILE A 83 19.93 1.55 0.18
CA ILE A 83 18.72 1.41 -0.62
C ILE A 83 17.65 0.60 0.12
N PHE A 84 18.06 -0.41 0.90
CA PHE A 84 17.16 -1.22 1.71
C PHE A 84 16.56 -0.41 2.85
N LYS A 85 17.35 0.44 3.51
CA LYS A 85 16.86 1.36 4.55
C LYS A 85 15.88 2.40 3.99
N LYS A 86 16.17 2.94 2.81
CA LYS A 86 15.28 3.90 2.11
C LYS A 86 13.98 3.24 1.65
N TYR A 87 13.99 1.92 1.43
CA TYR A 87 12.80 1.15 1.05
C TYR A 87 12.11 0.43 2.24
N GLU A 88 12.68 0.49 3.44
CA GLU A 88 12.06 -0.05 4.66
C GLU A 88 10.82 0.75 5.06
N GLU A 89 10.69 1.99 4.58
CA GLU A 89 9.46 2.77 4.67
C GLU A 89 8.33 2.08 3.89
N ILE A 90 7.54 1.28 4.60
CA ILE A 90 6.39 0.55 4.03
C ILE A 90 5.41 1.58 3.45
N ARG A 91 5.42 1.68 2.11
CA ARG A 91 4.42 2.42 1.38
C ARG A 91 3.13 1.62 1.38
N ARG A 92 2.14 2.18 2.07
CA ARG A 92 0.77 1.72 2.06
C ARG A 92 0.01 2.53 1.01
N ILE A 93 -0.74 1.84 0.17
CA ILE A 93 -1.64 2.48 -0.78
C ILE A 93 -3.06 2.13 -0.39
N ASP A 94 -3.82 3.12 0.04
CA ASP A 94 -5.24 3.00 0.34
C ASP A 94 -6.04 3.53 -0.86
N ARG A 95 -7.05 2.76 -1.29
CA ARG A 95 -7.94 3.07 -2.42
C ARG A 95 -9.38 2.97 -1.97
N LEU A 96 -10.17 3.98 -2.32
CA LEU A 96 -11.61 3.98 -2.11
C LEU A 96 -12.31 3.84 -3.46
N TYR A 97 -13.17 2.85 -3.58
CA TYR A 97 -13.98 2.64 -4.76
C TYR A 97 -15.45 2.83 -4.45
N VAL A 98 -16.17 3.49 -5.36
CA VAL A 98 -17.62 3.75 -5.26
C VAL A 98 -18.33 3.27 -6.52
N PRO A 99 -19.65 3.01 -6.47
CA PRO A 99 -20.43 2.75 -7.67
C PRO A 99 -20.25 3.85 -8.70
N ARG A 100 -20.26 3.47 -9.98
CA ARG A 100 -20.02 4.42 -11.07
C ARG A 100 -21.09 5.50 -11.14
N GLU A 101 -22.31 5.14 -10.80
CA GLU A 101 -23.49 5.98 -10.72
C GLU A 101 -23.37 7.09 -9.65
N ASP A 102 -22.68 6.81 -8.54
CA ASP A 102 -22.55 7.74 -7.40
C ASP A 102 -21.25 8.56 -7.42
N PHE A 103 -20.37 8.30 -8.40
CA PHE A 103 -19.02 8.86 -8.45
C PHE A 103 -18.99 10.39 -8.31
N SER A 104 -19.79 11.10 -9.11
CA SER A 104 -19.81 12.57 -9.11
C SER A 104 -20.35 13.14 -7.80
N MET A 105 -21.28 12.44 -7.14
CA MET A 105 -21.81 12.85 -5.84
C MET A 105 -20.76 12.63 -4.75
N ALA A 106 -20.13 11.46 -4.75
CA ALA A 106 -19.08 11.08 -3.82
C ALA A 106 -17.88 12.03 -3.89
N GLU A 107 -17.47 12.44 -5.10
CA GLU A 107 -16.39 13.40 -5.30
C GLU A 107 -16.70 14.76 -4.68
N ARG A 108 -17.91 15.29 -4.89
CA ARG A 108 -18.34 16.57 -4.29
C ARG A 108 -18.34 16.53 -2.76
N ILE A 109 -18.86 15.44 -2.20
CA ILE A 109 -18.88 15.20 -0.75
C ILE A 109 -17.49 15.34 -0.13
N LEU A 110 -16.49 14.72 -0.75
CA LEU A 110 -15.11 14.76 -0.25
C LEU A 110 -14.51 16.16 -0.36
N ILE A 111 -14.75 16.85 -1.48
CA ILE A 111 -14.27 18.22 -1.71
C ILE A 111 -14.89 19.19 -0.71
N ASP A 112 -16.21 19.15 -0.52
CA ASP A 112 -16.95 20.07 0.34
C ASP A 112 -16.53 19.93 1.82
N GLN A 113 -16.23 18.69 2.24
CA GLN A 113 -15.76 18.40 3.60
C GLN A 113 -14.25 18.52 3.77
N LYS A 114 -13.51 18.86 2.72
CA LYS A 114 -12.03 18.94 2.70
C LYS A 114 -11.36 17.66 3.22
N LEU A 115 -11.96 16.51 2.91
CA LEU A 115 -11.52 15.18 3.36
C LEU A 115 -10.55 14.51 2.41
#